data_AF-A0A366B2D1-F1
#
_entry.id   AF-A0A366B2D1-F1
#
_cell.length_a   1.000
_cell.length_b   1.000
_cell.length_c   1.000
_cell.angle_alpha   90.00
_cell.angle_beta   90.00
_cell.angle_gamma   90.00
#
_symmetry.space_group_name_H-M   'P 1'
#
loop_
_entity.id
_entity.type
_entity.pdbx_description
1 polymer ?
#
loop_
_entity_poly.entity_id
_entity_poly.type
_entity_poly.pdbx_seq_one_letter_code
_entity_poly.pdbx_strand_id
1 'polypeptide(L)'
;MRLCGAGHFPQGIDETNFLRKTNPRNPNIMDVMREVSYAEKAGTGFDKIFTALLSKGKNLPKSIQNEHSIIFRVDADVYSEKLAELSHEFKQITGTDIDLEKLLVINCIYTEKKQTFQQLEANPFVNQYQLRRILKELQEIEFIETTGKTSGVKYIIHKNKLASTEDKISYSKLKKQEKARQIEAIIRYLDSADEIDNEAARKLLNLADSDVSYVSRLFAEMIEKDFVEIAREIKHNQRTYKIKK
;
A
#
# COMPACT_ATOMS: atom_id res chain seq x y z
N MET A 1 24.17 -13.45 -2.56
CA MET A 1 25.00 -13.60 -3.77
C MET A 1 25.99 -12.46 -3.86
N ARG A 2 27.23 -12.72 -4.30
CA ARG A 2 28.28 -11.72 -4.49
C ARG A 2 28.83 -11.81 -5.91
N LEU A 3 28.78 -10.71 -6.66
CA LEU A 3 29.38 -10.59 -8.00
C LEU A 3 30.60 -9.68 -7.89
N CYS A 4 31.76 -10.14 -8.37
CA CYS A 4 33.01 -9.39 -8.32
C CYS A 4 33.49 -9.11 -9.75
N GLY A 5 33.71 -7.84 -10.07
CA GLY A 5 34.36 -7.41 -11.30
C GLY A 5 35.73 -6.80 -10.98
N ALA A 6 36.74 -7.13 -11.77
CA ALA A 6 38.05 -6.47 -11.67
C ALA A 6 37.94 -5.00 -12.11
N GLY A 7 38.69 -4.12 -11.44
CA GLY A 7 38.73 -2.67 -11.69
C GLY A 7 37.56 -1.88 -11.11
N HIS A 8 37.62 -0.55 -11.25
CA HIS A 8 36.69 0.46 -10.71
C HIS A 8 35.51 0.77 -11.63
N PHE A 9 34.51 1.53 -11.16
CA PHE A 9 33.39 1.90 -12.02
C PHE A 9 33.90 2.51 -13.34
N PRO A 10 33.28 2.16 -14.48
CA PRO A 10 33.62 2.80 -15.75
C PRO A 10 33.51 4.32 -15.64
N GLN A 11 34.26 5.05 -16.47
CA GLN A 11 34.25 6.51 -16.43
C GLN A 11 32.82 7.07 -16.51
N GLY A 12 32.49 7.97 -15.58
CA GLY A 12 31.16 8.59 -15.50
C GLY A 12 30.07 7.73 -14.84
N ILE A 13 30.42 6.53 -14.34
CA ILE A 13 29.55 5.69 -13.53
C ILE A 13 30.01 5.69 -12.08
N ASP A 14 29.05 5.67 -11.16
CA ASP A 14 29.28 5.54 -9.72
C ASP A 14 28.13 4.77 -9.05
N GLU A 15 28.23 4.57 -7.74
CA GLU A 15 27.24 3.91 -6.87
C GLU A 15 25.87 4.58 -6.82
N THR A 16 25.76 5.84 -7.26
CA THR A 16 24.50 6.59 -7.27
C THR A 16 23.81 6.54 -8.63
N ASN A 17 24.57 6.34 -9.72
CA ASN A 17 24.05 6.51 -11.07
C ASN A 17 24.03 5.23 -11.92
N PHE A 18 24.61 4.11 -11.44
CA PHE A 18 24.74 2.86 -12.22
C PHE A 18 23.42 2.24 -12.67
N LEU A 19 22.30 2.57 -12.01
CA LEU A 19 20.97 2.16 -12.45
C LEU A 19 20.59 2.84 -13.79
N ARG A 20 20.98 4.11 -13.96
CA ARG A 20 20.51 4.98 -15.05
C ARG A 20 21.55 5.23 -16.13
N LYS A 21 22.83 5.13 -15.79
CA LYS A 21 23.95 5.34 -16.71
C LYS A 21 24.63 4.02 -17.04
N THR A 22 24.98 3.88 -18.30
CA THR A 22 25.71 2.73 -18.82
C THR A 22 26.86 3.20 -19.71
N ASN A 23 28.04 2.62 -19.48
CA ASN A 23 29.27 2.94 -20.17
C ASN A 23 30.11 1.65 -20.16
N PRO A 24 29.92 0.76 -21.14
CA PRO A 24 30.60 -0.52 -21.15
C PRO A 24 32.10 -0.30 -21.39
N ARG A 25 32.94 -0.92 -20.55
CA ARG A 25 34.41 -0.80 -20.69
C ARG A 25 34.92 -1.31 -22.04
N ASN A 26 34.28 -2.35 -22.57
CA ASN A 26 34.58 -2.94 -23.86
C ASN A 26 33.32 -2.93 -24.72
N PRO A 27 33.05 -1.86 -25.50
CA PRO A 27 31.86 -1.75 -26.33
C PRO A 27 31.71 -2.92 -27.30
N ASN A 28 32.79 -3.32 -27.97
CA ASN A 28 32.78 -4.43 -28.94
C ASN A 28 32.34 -5.77 -28.31
N ILE A 29 32.79 -6.07 -27.09
CA ILE A 29 32.35 -7.30 -26.39
C ILE A 29 30.86 -7.22 -26.07
N MET A 30 30.38 -6.05 -25.64
CA MET A 30 28.96 -5.84 -25.38
C MET A 30 28.11 -5.92 -26.65
N ASP A 31 28.63 -5.48 -27.80
CA ASP A 31 27.96 -5.62 -29.09
C ASP A 31 27.77 -7.09 -29.44
N VAL A 32 28.85 -7.89 -29.36
CA VAL A 32 28.77 -9.34 -29.57
C VAL A 32 27.77 -9.98 -28.61
N MET A 33 27.83 -9.66 -27.30
CA MET A 33 26.90 -10.20 -26.31
C MET A 33 25.44 -9.84 -26.60
N ARG A 34 25.18 -8.66 -27.18
CA ARG A 34 23.84 -8.25 -27.62
C ARG A 34 23.39 -9.00 -28.87
N GLU A 35 24.28 -9.18 -29.84
CA GLU A 35 23.99 -9.95 -31.06
C GLU A 35 23.65 -11.41 -30.74
N VAL A 36 24.39 -12.03 -29.82
CA VAL A 36 24.11 -13.40 -29.37
C VAL A 36 23.01 -13.49 -28.30
N SER A 37 22.28 -12.40 -28.03
CA SER A 37 21.16 -12.33 -27.07
C SER A 37 21.50 -12.71 -25.62
N TYR A 38 22.78 -12.66 -25.23
CA TYR A 38 23.22 -12.82 -23.84
C TYR A 38 23.12 -11.52 -23.03
N ALA A 39 23.11 -10.37 -23.71
CA ALA A 39 22.90 -9.06 -23.11
C ALA A 39 21.76 -8.33 -23.81
N GLU A 40 20.95 -7.62 -23.04
CA GLU A 40 19.88 -6.78 -23.57
C GLU A 40 20.40 -5.38 -23.93
N LYS A 41 19.49 -4.50 -24.37
CA LYS A 41 19.81 -3.08 -24.57
C LYS A 41 20.41 -2.49 -23.30
N ALA A 42 21.40 -1.63 -23.45
CA ALA A 42 22.13 -1.08 -22.33
C ALA A 42 21.19 -0.37 -21.33
N GLY A 43 21.40 -0.59 -20.02
CA GLY A 43 20.57 -0.04 -18.93
C GLY A 43 19.45 -0.98 -18.43
N THR A 44 18.97 -1.90 -19.26
CA THR A 44 17.83 -2.78 -18.90
C THR A 44 18.14 -3.85 -17.85
N GLY A 45 19.42 -4.27 -17.73
CA GLY A 45 19.82 -5.32 -16.80
C GLY A 45 19.62 -4.94 -15.34
N PHE A 46 20.08 -3.76 -14.93
CA PHE A 46 19.89 -3.28 -13.56
C PHE A 46 18.41 -3.00 -13.26
N ASP A 47 17.65 -2.50 -14.23
CA ASP A 47 16.21 -2.28 -14.06
C ASP A 47 15.50 -3.59 -13.67
N LYS A 48 15.81 -4.69 -14.36
CA LYS A 48 15.23 -6.02 -14.07
C LYS A 48 15.67 -6.55 -12.72
N ILE A 49 16.95 -6.40 -12.37
CA ILE A 49 17.47 -6.82 -11.06
C ILE A 49 16.78 -6.04 -9.94
N PHE A 50 16.68 -4.72 -10.07
CA PHE A 50 16.05 -3.87 -9.06
C PHE A 50 14.56 -4.22 -8.91
N THR A 51 13.85 -4.35 -10.03
CA THR A 51 12.44 -4.74 -10.05
C THR A 51 12.24 -6.11 -9.38
N ALA A 52 13.06 -7.10 -9.73
CA ALA A 52 12.96 -8.44 -9.17
C ALA A 52 13.28 -8.51 -7.66
N LEU A 53 14.18 -7.64 -7.17
CA LEU A 53 14.50 -7.56 -5.75
C LEU A 53 13.40 -6.84 -4.97
N LEU A 54 13.00 -5.66 -5.41
CA LEU A 54 11.99 -4.85 -4.72
C LEU A 54 10.61 -5.52 -4.72
N SER A 55 10.20 -6.13 -5.84
CA SER A 55 8.92 -6.88 -5.91
C SER A 55 8.88 -8.09 -4.97
N LYS A 56 10.04 -8.61 -4.56
CA LYS A 56 10.18 -9.69 -3.57
C LYS A 56 10.49 -9.19 -2.17
N GLY A 57 10.44 -7.88 -1.94
CA GLY A 57 10.71 -7.29 -0.63
C GLY A 57 12.18 -7.39 -0.20
N LYS A 58 13.11 -7.53 -1.14
CA LYS A 58 14.55 -7.61 -0.88
C LYS A 58 15.20 -6.24 -1.01
N ASN A 59 16.33 -6.08 -0.34
CA ASN A 59 17.16 -4.89 -0.46
C ASN A 59 17.71 -4.73 -1.88
N LEU A 60 17.93 -3.48 -2.28
CA LEU A 60 18.66 -3.16 -3.50
C LEU A 60 20.12 -3.67 -3.41
N PRO A 61 20.75 -3.99 -4.56
CA PRO A 61 22.14 -4.40 -4.59
C PRO A 61 23.04 -3.31 -3.99
N LYS A 62 23.94 -3.69 -3.08
CA LYS A 62 24.95 -2.79 -2.54
C LYS A 62 26.23 -2.90 -3.37
N SER A 63 26.68 -1.79 -3.95
CA SER A 63 28.00 -1.71 -4.57
C SER A 63 29.06 -1.38 -3.53
N ILE A 64 30.16 -2.11 -3.56
CA ILE A 64 31.35 -1.86 -2.75
C ILE A 64 32.53 -1.76 -3.72
N GLN A 65 33.17 -0.59 -3.76
CA GLN A 65 34.39 -0.40 -4.53
C GLN A 65 35.61 -0.51 -3.62
N ASN A 66 36.50 -1.44 -3.95
CA ASN A 66 37.83 -1.57 -3.37
C ASN A 66 38.87 -1.03 -4.36
N GLU A 67 40.14 -0.93 -3.94
CA GLU A 67 41.28 -0.43 -4.74
C GLU A 67 41.46 -1.10 -6.12
N HIS A 68 40.96 -2.32 -6.30
CA HIS A 68 41.14 -3.09 -7.54
C HIS A 68 39.88 -3.80 -8.02
N SER A 69 38.73 -3.59 -7.38
CA SER A 69 37.51 -4.36 -7.71
C SER A 69 36.24 -3.65 -7.34
N ILE A 70 35.18 -3.87 -8.11
CA ILE A 70 33.81 -3.58 -7.70
C ILE A 70 33.11 -4.87 -7.33
N ILE A 71 32.40 -4.83 -6.22
CA ILE A 71 31.58 -5.93 -5.75
C ILE A 71 30.13 -5.46 -5.70
N PHE A 72 29.23 -6.21 -6.34
CA PHE A 72 27.80 -6.10 -6.11
C PHE A 72 27.35 -7.21 -5.16
N ARG A 73 26.80 -6.82 -4.02
CA ARG A 73 26.22 -7.74 -3.04
C ARG A 73 24.70 -7.68 -3.15
N VAL A 74 24.10 -8.85 -3.35
CA VAL A 74 22.65 -9.05 -3.28
C VAL A 74 22.38 -9.95 -2.08
N ASP A 75 21.74 -9.40 -1.06
CA ASP A 75 21.39 -10.15 0.14
C ASP A 75 20.21 -11.09 -0.14
N ALA A 76 20.25 -12.29 0.43
CA ALA A 76 19.21 -13.28 0.23
C ALA A 76 17.95 -12.95 1.04
N ASP A 77 18.14 -12.26 2.16
CA ASP A 77 17.12 -11.98 3.16
C ASP A 77 16.01 -11.09 2.61
N VAL A 78 14.78 -11.43 3.00
CA VAL A 78 13.62 -10.57 2.76
C VAL A 78 13.70 -9.45 3.79
N TYR A 79 13.99 -8.25 3.29
CA TYR A 79 14.08 -7.04 4.10
C TYR A 79 12.69 -6.59 4.58
N SER A 80 11.69 -6.77 3.73
CA SER A 80 10.32 -6.38 4.02
C SER A 80 9.34 -7.27 3.26
N GLU A 81 8.69 -8.18 3.96
CA GLU A 81 7.55 -8.93 3.41
C GLU A 81 6.45 -7.97 2.93
N LYS A 82 6.34 -6.81 3.58
CA LYS A 82 5.34 -5.80 3.26
C LYS A 82 5.51 -5.19 1.87
N LEU A 83 6.74 -4.96 1.42
CA LEU A 83 7.00 -4.48 0.05
C LEU A 83 6.57 -5.52 -0.99
N ALA A 84 6.76 -6.81 -0.71
CA ALA A 84 6.28 -7.88 -1.58
C ALA A 84 4.74 -7.92 -1.63
N GLU A 85 4.08 -7.77 -0.47
CA GLU A 85 2.61 -7.66 -0.40
C GLU A 85 2.10 -6.46 -1.19
N LEU A 86 2.73 -5.28 -1.05
CA LEU A 86 2.36 -4.08 -1.81
C LEU A 86 2.48 -4.31 -3.32
N SER A 87 3.55 -4.96 -3.77
CA SER A 87 3.73 -5.32 -5.18
C SER A 87 2.61 -6.25 -5.67
N HIS A 88 2.18 -7.21 -4.84
CA HIS A 88 1.11 -8.13 -5.18
C HIS A 88 -0.27 -7.44 -5.18
N GLU A 89 -0.57 -6.61 -4.18
CA GLU A 89 -1.80 -5.83 -4.14
C GLU A 89 -1.90 -4.85 -5.31
N PHE A 90 -0.77 -4.28 -5.77
CA PHE A 90 -0.77 -3.38 -6.92
C PHE A 90 -1.26 -4.12 -8.16
N LYS A 91 -0.72 -5.31 -8.40
CA LYS A 91 -1.12 -6.17 -9.52
C LYS A 91 -2.59 -6.56 -9.48
N GLN A 92 -3.14 -6.80 -8.29
CA GLN A 92 -4.57 -7.11 -8.14
C GLN A 92 -5.46 -5.92 -8.49
N ILE A 93 -5.05 -4.70 -8.17
CA ILE A 93 -5.84 -3.48 -8.39
C ILE A 93 -5.74 -3.00 -9.84
N THR A 94 -4.53 -3.01 -10.42
CA THR A 94 -4.27 -2.43 -11.74
C THR A 94 -4.26 -3.46 -12.87
N GLY A 95 -4.24 -4.75 -12.54
CA GLY A 95 -4.11 -5.85 -13.51
C GLY A 95 -2.70 -5.98 -14.12
N THR A 96 -1.73 -5.16 -13.69
CA THR A 96 -0.38 -5.11 -14.26
C THR A 96 0.68 -5.16 -13.17
N ASP A 97 1.85 -5.72 -13.48
CA ASP A 97 2.99 -5.68 -12.57
C ASP A 97 3.43 -4.23 -12.33
N ILE A 98 3.85 -3.94 -11.11
CA ILE A 98 4.32 -2.62 -10.73
C ILE A 98 5.64 -2.30 -11.44
N ASP A 99 5.73 -1.10 -12.01
CA ASP A 99 6.95 -0.65 -12.68
C ASP A 99 8.06 -0.31 -11.68
N LEU A 100 9.30 -0.27 -12.17
CA LEU A 100 10.48 0.03 -11.37
C LEU A 100 10.38 1.40 -10.69
N GLU A 101 9.87 2.41 -11.40
CA GLU A 101 9.81 3.78 -10.90
C GLU A 101 8.88 3.90 -9.69
N LYS A 102 7.70 3.28 -9.76
CA LYS A 102 6.76 3.19 -8.64
C LYS A 102 7.36 2.37 -7.50
N LEU A 103 8.01 1.24 -7.78
CA LEU A 103 8.68 0.43 -6.76
C LEU A 103 9.74 1.22 -5.99
N LEU A 104 10.57 2.00 -6.69
CA LEU A 104 11.60 2.83 -6.06
C LEU A 104 10.99 3.87 -5.13
N VAL A 105 9.95 4.57 -5.59
CA VAL A 105 9.25 5.58 -4.78
C VAL A 105 8.60 4.93 -3.54
N ILE A 106 7.88 3.82 -3.71
CA ILE A 106 7.26 3.08 -2.61
C ILE A 106 8.32 2.60 -1.62
N ASN A 107 9.44 2.05 -2.11
CA ASN A 107 10.53 1.58 -1.26
C ASN A 107 11.12 2.71 -0.41
N CYS A 108 11.31 3.91 -0.98
CA CYS A 108 11.79 5.08 -0.24
C CYS A 108 10.81 5.50 0.86
N ILE A 109 9.52 5.63 0.52
CA ILE A 109 8.47 6.01 1.48
C ILE A 109 8.35 4.96 2.59
N TYR A 110 8.41 3.68 2.24
CA TYR A 110 8.30 2.57 3.19
C TYR A 110 9.49 2.53 4.16
N THR A 111 10.72 2.63 3.63
CA THR A 111 11.96 2.52 4.44
C THR A 111 12.06 3.65 5.47
N GLU A 112 11.77 4.88 5.06
CA GLU A 112 11.88 6.04 5.97
C GLU A 112 10.56 6.37 6.69
N LYS A 113 9.49 5.61 6.44
CA LYS A 113 8.11 5.74 6.98
C LYS A 113 7.37 7.02 6.59
N LYS A 114 8.06 8.16 6.45
CA LYS A 114 7.52 9.46 6.05
C LYS A 114 8.55 10.23 5.23
N GLN A 115 8.18 10.69 4.03
CA GLN A 115 9.10 11.39 3.13
C GLN A 115 8.46 12.65 2.55
N THR A 116 9.20 13.76 2.49
CA THR A 116 8.77 14.94 1.71
C THR A 116 9.07 14.75 0.23
N PHE A 117 8.47 15.59 -0.62
CA PHE A 117 8.80 15.60 -2.05
C PHE A 117 10.30 15.79 -2.31
N GLN A 118 10.93 16.73 -1.59
CA GLN A 118 12.36 17.04 -1.73
C GLN A 118 13.25 15.86 -1.32
N GLN A 119 12.87 15.10 -0.29
CA GLN A 119 13.62 13.91 0.12
C GLN A 119 13.54 12.80 -0.93
N LEU A 120 12.37 12.60 -1.54
CA LEU A 120 12.20 11.63 -2.63
C LEU A 120 12.97 12.07 -3.88
N GLU A 121 12.97 13.37 -4.20
CA GLU A 121 13.69 13.94 -5.34
C GLU A 121 15.21 13.85 -5.19
N ALA A 122 15.71 13.91 -3.95
CA ALA A 122 17.13 13.77 -3.62
C ALA A 122 17.63 12.30 -3.71
N ASN A 123 16.73 11.32 -3.79
CA ASN A 123 17.15 9.93 -3.90
C ASN A 123 17.77 9.65 -5.28
N PRO A 124 18.99 9.08 -5.35
CA PRO A 124 19.74 8.96 -6.59
C PRO A 124 19.09 8.03 -7.63
N PHE A 125 18.25 7.09 -7.19
CA PHE A 125 17.59 6.15 -8.08
C PHE A 125 16.21 6.64 -8.56
N VAL A 126 15.60 7.61 -7.89
CA VAL A 126 14.26 8.10 -8.21
C VAL A 126 14.30 9.04 -9.42
N ASN A 127 13.38 8.82 -10.37
CA ASN A 127 13.24 9.69 -11.53
C ASN A 127 12.47 10.98 -11.19
N GLN A 128 13.20 12.09 -11.08
CA GLN A 128 12.66 13.41 -10.73
C GLN A 128 11.56 13.89 -11.69
N TYR A 129 11.71 13.64 -13.00
CA TYR A 129 10.75 14.07 -14.01
C TYR A 129 9.40 13.36 -13.88
N GLN A 130 9.41 12.11 -13.44
CA GLN A 130 8.20 11.29 -13.31
C GLN A 130 7.61 11.32 -11.89
N LEU A 131 8.38 11.77 -10.90
CA LEU A 131 8.02 11.70 -9.48
C LEU A 131 6.63 12.29 -9.18
N ARG A 132 6.32 13.49 -9.70
CA ARG A 132 5.00 14.12 -9.48
C ARG A 132 3.85 13.27 -10.01
N ARG A 133 4.02 12.70 -11.21
CA ARG A 133 3.04 11.83 -11.85
C ARG A 133 2.87 10.55 -11.03
N ILE A 134 3.98 9.91 -10.65
CA ILE A 134 3.98 8.67 -9.87
C ILE A 134 3.29 8.87 -8.53
N LEU A 135 3.61 9.95 -7.80
CA LEU A 135 2.96 10.24 -6.53
C LEU A 135 1.46 10.43 -6.69
N LYS A 136 1.02 11.12 -7.75
CA LYS A 136 -0.40 11.29 -8.05
C LYS A 136 -1.09 9.95 -8.36
N GLU A 137 -0.50 9.14 -9.24
CA GLU A 137 -1.01 7.80 -9.58
C GLU A 137 -1.13 6.93 -8.32
N LEU A 138 -0.09 6.90 -7.47
CA LEU A 138 -0.08 6.12 -6.23
C LEU A 138 -1.09 6.62 -5.18
N GLN A 139 -1.41 7.92 -5.17
CA GLN A 139 -2.48 8.48 -4.34
C GLN A 139 -3.86 8.10 -4.86
N GLU A 140 -4.07 8.15 -6.19
CA GLU A 140 -5.35 7.81 -6.83
C GLU A 140 -5.76 6.35 -6.57
N ILE A 141 -4.79 5.43 -6.48
CA ILE A 141 -5.02 4.02 -6.13
C ILE A 141 -4.92 3.71 -4.62
N GLU A 142 -4.87 4.73 -3.77
CA GLU A 142 -4.77 4.62 -2.30
C GLU A 142 -3.57 3.79 -1.80
N PHE A 143 -2.43 3.84 -2.50
CA PHE A 143 -1.18 3.22 -2.06
C PHE A 143 -0.41 4.11 -1.09
N ILE A 144 -0.49 5.43 -1.29
CA ILE A 144 0.13 6.43 -0.43
C ILE A 144 -0.90 7.49 -0.04
N GLU A 145 -0.71 8.10 1.12
CA GLU A 145 -1.47 9.26 1.57
C GLU A 145 -0.51 10.37 1.99
N THR A 146 -1.03 11.61 2.05
CA THR A 146 -0.27 12.75 2.56
C THR A 146 -0.62 13.02 4.01
N THR A 147 0.40 13.41 4.78
CA THR A 147 0.26 13.85 6.17
C THR A 147 0.99 15.16 6.38
N GLY A 148 0.42 16.06 7.20
CA GLY A 148 0.96 17.39 7.45
C GLY A 148 0.18 18.52 6.74
N LYS A 149 0.63 19.77 6.93
CA LYS A 149 0.04 20.98 6.33
C LYS A 149 1.11 21.81 5.61
N THR A 150 0.72 22.45 4.51
CA THR A 150 1.52 23.43 3.74
C THR A 150 2.89 22.90 3.29
N SER A 151 4.01 23.43 3.82
CA SER A 151 5.38 23.03 3.44
C SER A 151 5.84 21.72 4.08
N GLY A 152 5.10 21.21 5.07
CA GLY A 152 5.41 19.98 5.78
C GLY A 152 4.69 18.75 5.24
N VAL A 153 4.17 18.78 4.01
CA VAL A 153 3.47 17.64 3.40
C VAL A 153 4.46 16.50 3.21
N LYS A 154 4.16 15.37 3.86
CA LYS A 154 4.91 14.13 3.78
C LYS A 154 4.02 13.05 3.19
N TYR A 155 4.62 12.20 2.36
CA TYR A 155 4.02 11.00 1.83
C TYR A 155 4.30 9.84 2.78
N ILE A 156 3.27 9.04 3.04
CA ILE A 156 3.32 7.82 3.84
C ILE A 156 2.58 6.71 3.09
N ILE A 157 2.95 5.46 3.34
CA ILE A 157 2.15 4.33 2.84
C ILE A 157 0.78 4.38 3.50
N HIS A 158 -0.28 4.22 2.71
CA HIS A 158 -1.65 4.32 3.18
C HIS A 158 -1.92 3.30 4.30
N LYS A 159 -2.61 3.71 5.38
CA LYS A 159 -2.84 2.85 6.56
C LYS A 159 -3.53 1.52 6.22
N ASN A 160 -4.50 1.54 5.30
CA ASN A 160 -5.18 0.33 4.81
C ASN A 160 -4.22 -0.70 4.21
N LYS A 161 -3.12 -0.22 3.62
CA LYS A 161 -2.07 -1.03 3.04
C LYS A 161 -1.11 -1.55 4.09
N LEU A 162 -0.81 -0.76 5.13
CA LEU A 162 0.06 -1.16 6.23
C LEU A 162 -0.57 -2.17 7.19
N ALA A 163 -1.91 -2.26 7.24
CA ALA A 163 -2.60 -3.24 8.06
C ALA A 163 -2.10 -4.67 7.75
N SER A 164 -1.59 -5.34 8.79
CA SER A 164 -1.15 -6.74 8.74
C SER A 164 -2.36 -7.64 8.47
N THR A 165 -2.16 -8.87 8.00
CA THR A 165 -3.24 -9.87 7.93
C THR A 165 -3.89 -10.07 9.30
N GLU A 166 -3.11 -10.01 10.38
CA GLU A 166 -3.60 -10.01 11.77
C GLU A 166 -4.38 -8.74 12.16
N ASP A 167 -4.00 -7.56 11.66
CA ASP A 167 -4.75 -6.32 11.90
C ASP A 167 -6.05 -6.29 11.11
N LYS A 168 -6.07 -6.82 9.88
CA LYS A 168 -7.29 -6.97 9.06
C LYS A 168 -8.26 -7.97 9.71
N ILE A 169 -7.75 -9.08 10.26
CA ILE A 169 -8.54 -10.06 11.02
C ILE A 169 -9.03 -9.46 12.35
N SER A 170 -8.17 -8.78 13.09
CA SER A 170 -8.51 -8.16 14.39
C SER A 170 -9.49 -7.02 14.22
N TYR A 171 -9.30 -6.16 13.21
CA TYR A 171 -10.26 -5.10 12.86
C TYR A 171 -11.60 -5.66 12.39
N SER A 172 -11.60 -6.74 11.58
CA SER A 172 -12.84 -7.42 11.18
C SER A 172 -13.53 -8.07 12.38
N LYS A 173 -12.78 -8.70 13.29
CA LYS A 173 -13.30 -9.28 14.54
C LYS A 173 -13.86 -8.20 15.47
N LEU A 174 -13.12 -7.12 15.69
CA LEU A 174 -13.55 -5.97 16.51
C LEU A 174 -14.78 -5.31 15.92
N LYS A 175 -14.83 -5.09 14.61
CA LYS A 175 -16.01 -4.52 13.94
C LYS A 175 -17.22 -5.46 14.00
N LYS A 176 -17.01 -6.78 13.88
CA LYS A 176 -18.08 -7.78 14.09
C LYS A 176 -18.55 -7.83 15.54
N GLN A 177 -17.64 -7.76 16.51
CA GLN A 177 -17.95 -7.75 17.94
C GLN A 177 -18.69 -6.47 18.34
N GLU A 178 -18.22 -5.31 17.88
CA GLU A 178 -18.88 -4.02 18.13
C GLU A 178 -20.28 -4.01 17.54
N LYS A 179 -20.44 -4.49 16.31
CA LYS A 179 -21.76 -4.62 15.69
C LYS A 179 -22.68 -5.59 16.44
N ALA A 180 -22.16 -6.73 16.90
CA ALA A 180 -22.92 -7.67 17.73
C ALA A 180 -23.37 -7.01 19.05
N ARG A 181 -22.50 -6.23 19.70
CA ARG A 181 -22.85 -5.44 20.90
C ARG A 181 -23.95 -4.42 20.61
N GLN A 182 -23.88 -3.72 19.48
CA GLN A 182 -24.91 -2.75 19.10
C GLN A 182 -26.26 -3.42 18.86
N ILE A 183 -26.28 -4.58 18.19
CA ILE A 183 -27.50 -5.38 18.00
C ILE A 183 -28.06 -5.83 19.35
N GLU A 184 -27.21 -6.37 20.23
CA GLU A 184 -27.61 -6.82 21.56
C GLU A 184 -28.16 -5.67 22.43
N ALA A 185 -27.56 -4.48 22.36
CA ALA A 185 -28.04 -3.30 23.07
C ALA A 185 -29.44 -2.87 22.60
N ILE A 186 -29.70 -2.94 21.29
CA ILE A 186 -31.04 -2.68 20.73
C ILE A 186 -32.03 -3.74 21.18
N ILE A 187 -31.67 -5.04 21.17
CA ILE A 187 -32.56 -6.11 21.63
C ILE A 187 -32.90 -5.94 23.11
N ARG A 188 -31.91 -5.69 23.98
CA ARG A 188 -32.14 -5.45 25.41
C ARG A 188 -33.04 -4.25 25.66
N TYR A 189 -32.92 -3.21 24.84
CA TYR A 189 -33.83 -2.07 24.91
C TYR A 189 -35.24 -2.47 24.48
N LEU A 190 -35.37 -3.22 23.38
CA LEU A 190 -36.66 -3.69 22.89
C LEU A 190 -37.36 -4.69 23.82
N ASP A 191 -36.60 -5.42 24.65
CA ASP A 191 -37.16 -6.25 25.73
C ASP A 191 -37.85 -5.40 26.81
N SER A 192 -37.40 -4.15 26.98
CA SER A 192 -37.97 -3.20 27.95
C SER A 192 -38.96 -2.21 27.33
N ALA A 193 -38.84 -1.93 26.04
CA ALA A 193 -39.63 -0.95 25.30
C ALA A 193 -40.12 -1.57 23.99
N ASP A 194 -41.44 -1.64 23.79
CA ASP A 194 -42.03 -2.40 22.67
C ASP A 194 -41.62 -1.95 21.26
N GLU A 195 -41.19 -0.69 21.08
CA GLU A 195 -40.81 -0.15 19.77
C GLU A 195 -39.57 0.76 19.89
N ILE A 196 -38.72 0.76 18.85
CA ILE A 196 -37.58 1.68 18.71
C ILE A 196 -37.58 2.31 17.31
N ASP A 197 -37.26 3.59 17.21
CA ASP A 197 -37.03 4.29 15.95
C ASP A 197 -35.52 4.53 15.71
N ASN A 198 -35.18 5.03 14.51
CA ASN A 198 -33.79 5.29 14.15
C ASN A 198 -33.14 6.35 15.06
N GLU A 199 -33.90 7.37 15.48
CA GLU A 199 -33.39 8.43 16.36
C GLU A 199 -33.06 7.91 17.77
N ALA A 200 -33.97 7.14 18.39
CA ALA A 200 -33.75 6.49 19.67
C ALA A 200 -32.59 5.50 19.60
N ALA A 201 -32.46 4.73 18.50
CA ALA A 201 -31.32 3.84 18.30
C ALA A 201 -29.98 4.59 18.20
N ARG A 202 -29.94 5.75 17.51
CA ARG A 202 -28.74 6.60 17.49
C ARG A 202 -28.37 7.11 18.88
N LYS A 203 -29.35 7.56 19.66
CA LYS A 203 -29.14 8.01 21.06
C LYS A 203 -28.65 6.88 21.95
N LEU A 204 -29.25 5.70 21.84
CA LEU A 204 -28.90 4.51 22.63
C LEU A 204 -27.47 4.04 22.33
N LEU A 205 -27.07 4.06 21.06
CA LEU A 205 -25.74 3.64 20.62
C LEU A 205 -24.70 4.77 20.69
N ASN A 206 -25.07 5.96 21.20
CA ASN A 206 -24.23 7.15 21.27
C ASN A 206 -23.58 7.52 19.91
N LEU A 207 -24.37 7.41 18.83
CA LEU A 207 -23.95 7.69 17.46
C LEU A 207 -24.24 9.15 17.08
N ALA A 208 -23.49 9.67 16.10
CA ALA A 208 -23.68 11.04 15.64
C ALA A 208 -25.00 11.18 14.84
N ASP A 209 -25.52 12.41 14.77
CA ASP A 209 -26.77 12.64 14.04
C ASP A 209 -26.67 12.31 12.55
N SER A 210 -25.47 12.38 11.98
CA SER A 210 -25.17 12.01 10.59
C SER A 210 -25.28 10.51 10.29
N ASP A 211 -25.34 9.63 11.31
CA ASP A 211 -25.24 8.18 11.15
C ASP A 211 -26.58 7.48 10.85
N VAL A 212 -27.58 8.22 10.37
CA VAL A 212 -28.92 7.69 10.00
C VAL A 212 -28.81 6.48 9.06
N SER A 213 -27.97 6.60 8.03
CA SER A 213 -27.74 5.56 7.02
C SER A 213 -27.04 4.31 7.57
N TYR A 214 -26.28 4.44 8.65
CA TYR A 214 -25.64 3.30 9.32
C TYR A 214 -26.68 2.52 10.12
N VAL A 215 -27.49 3.22 10.92
CA VAL A 215 -28.54 2.62 11.74
C VAL A 215 -29.62 1.96 10.87
N SER A 216 -29.99 2.56 9.73
CA SER A 216 -30.93 1.92 8.78
C SER A 216 -30.38 0.61 8.21
N ARG A 217 -29.08 0.54 7.92
CA ARG A 217 -28.43 -0.70 7.47
C ARG A 217 -28.34 -1.74 8.59
N LEU A 218 -28.15 -1.29 9.84
CA LEU A 218 -28.17 -2.17 11.01
C LEU A 218 -29.53 -2.83 11.19
N PHE A 219 -30.62 -2.06 11.10
CA PHE A 219 -31.98 -2.61 11.17
C PHE A 219 -32.33 -3.52 10.01
N ALA A 220 -31.90 -3.21 8.78
CA ALA A 220 -32.10 -4.09 7.63
C ALA A 220 -31.46 -5.47 7.86
N GLU A 221 -30.25 -5.51 8.43
CA GLU A 221 -29.59 -6.76 8.78
C GLU A 221 -30.26 -7.48 9.96
N MET A 222 -30.78 -6.74 10.95
CA MET A 222 -31.54 -7.34 12.05
C MET A 222 -32.85 -7.96 11.56
N ILE A 223 -33.48 -7.40 10.53
CA ILE A 223 -34.65 -7.99 9.85
C ILE A 223 -34.23 -9.25 9.07
N GLU A 224 -33.13 -9.20 8.31
CA GLU A 224 -32.62 -10.36 7.55
C GLU A 224 -32.28 -11.54 8.46
N LYS A 225 -31.84 -11.26 9.70
CA LYS A 225 -31.52 -12.26 10.73
C LYS A 225 -32.69 -12.59 11.66
N ASP A 226 -33.91 -12.15 11.34
CA ASP A 226 -35.13 -12.42 12.10
C ASP A 226 -35.13 -11.92 13.56
N PHE A 227 -34.29 -10.95 13.93
CA PHE A 227 -34.28 -10.39 15.29
C PHE A 227 -35.42 -9.39 15.52
N VAL A 228 -35.76 -8.61 14.51
CA VAL A 228 -36.78 -7.54 14.59
C VAL A 228 -37.65 -7.52 13.35
N GLU A 229 -38.85 -6.99 13.51
CA GLU A 229 -39.79 -6.71 12.41
C GLU A 229 -40.22 -5.24 12.43
N ILE A 230 -40.73 -4.75 11.29
CA ILE A 230 -41.23 -3.38 11.18
C ILE A 230 -42.57 -3.30 11.92
N ALA A 231 -42.64 -2.49 12.96
CA ALA A 231 -43.84 -2.29 13.77
C ALA A 231 -44.80 -1.30 13.11
N ARG A 232 -44.28 -0.14 12.69
CA ARG A 232 -45.05 0.92 12.02
C ARG A 232 -44.21 1.58 10.94
N GLU A 233 -44.83 1.87 9.80
CA GLU A 233 -44.23 2.64 8.71
C GLU A 233 -45.17 3.79 8.33
N ILE A 234 -44.76 5.02 8.66
CA ILE A 234 -45.53 6.23 8.31
C ILE A 234 -45.05 6.79 6.96
N LYS A 235 -43.74 6.75 6.73
CA LYS A 235 -43.04 7.07 5.46
C LYS A 235 -41.81 6.17 5.35
N HIS A 236 -41.23 6.00 4.15
CA HIS A 236 -40.02 5.19 3.94
C HIS A 236 -38.86 5.52 4.90
N ASN A 237 -38.74 6.77 5.35
CA ASN A 237 -37.69 7.24 6.27
C ASN A 237 -38.15 7.34 7.74
N GLN A 238 -39.38 6.94 8.07
CA GLN A 238 -39.97 6.98 9.41
C GLN A 238 -40.58 5.61 9.73
N ARG A 239 -39.71 4.71 10.20
CA ARG A 239 -40.04 3.33 10.59
C ARG A 239 -39.74 3.11 12.06
N THR A 240 -40.63 2.40 12.75
CA THR A 240 -40.37 1.82 14.07
C THR A 240 -40.20 0.31 13.95
N TYR A 241 -39.34 -0.24 14.81
CA TYR A 241 -38.98 -1.66 14.81
C TYR A 241 -39.33 -2.26 16.17
N LYS A 242 -39.78 -3.51 16.19
CA LYS A 242 -40.07 -4.29 17.42
C LYS A 242 -39.44 -5.67 17.34
N ILE A 243 -39.25 -6.34 18.47
CA ILE A 243 -38.77 -7.72 18.50
C ILE A 243 -39.75 -8.63 17.74
N LYS A 244 -39.20 -9.47 16.87
CA LYS A 244 -39.95 -10.52 16.20
C LYS A 244 -40.13 -11.68 17.18
N LYS A 245 -41.37 -12.07 17.46
CA LYS A 245 -41.72 -13.20 18.33
C LYS A 245 -41.83 -14.50 17.54
#